data_AF-A0A353N7J6-F1
#
_entry.id   AF-A0A353N7J6-F1
#
_cell.length_a   1.000
_cell.length_b   1.000
_cell.length_c   1.000
_cell.angle_alpha   90.00
_cell.angle_beta   90.00
_cell.angle_gamma   90.00
#
_symmetry.space_group_name_H-M   'P 1'
#
loop_
_entity.id
_entity.type
_entity.pdbx_description
1 polymer ?
#
loop_
_entity_poly.entity_id
_entity_poly.type
_entity_poly.pdbx_seq_one_letter_code
_entity_poly.pdbx_strand_id
1 'polypeptide(L)'
;MSIPVYNLFSPLYDKKLVNRSLEMLIKDLEERLEETFIEISQDEIGHYHSPLIFVNSGGVEGYFKEIYRLFHEPYIILASDTNNSLAASLEILTFLKQQGLKAEIIHGDLSYVASRINAWQKVTAAKKRL
;
A
#
# COMPACT_ATOMS: atom_id res chain seq x y z
N MET A 1 -13.06 12.14 -0.06
CA MET A 1 -13.30 10.69 0.17
C MET A 1 -12.09 10.15 0.91
N SER A 2 -12.08 8.87 1.30
CA SER A 2 -10.97 8.31 2.06
C SER A 2 -10.45 7.03 1.44
N ILE A 3 -9.14 6.86 1.50
CA ILE A 3 -8.40 5.77 0.87
C ILE A 3 -8.02 4.78 1.97
N PRO A 4 -8.57 3.56 1.98
CA PRO A 4 -8.18 2.55 2.96
C PRO A 4 -6.74 2.10 2.70
N VAL A 5 -5.91 2.15 3.73
CA VAL A 5 -4.49 1.76 3.70
C VAL A 5 -4.21 0.72 4.75
N TYR A 6 -3.65 -0.41 4.32
CA TYR A 6 -3.07 -1.38 5.22
C TYR A 6 -1.57 -1.15 5.33
N ASN A 7 -1.09 -0.81 6.52
CA ASN A 7 0.32 -0.57 6.75
C ASN A 7 1.08 -1.87 7.06
N LEU A 8 2.08 -2.19 6.24
CA LEU A 8 3.05 -3.24 6.50
C LEU A 8 4.30 -2.65 7.15
N PHE A 9 4.50 -3.00 8.42
CA PHE A 9 5.70 -2.71 9.19
C PHE A 9 6.27 -4.01 9.76
N SER A 10 7.59 -4.08 9.88
CA SER A 10 8.22 -5.23 10.55
C SER A 10 7.87 -5.21 12.05
N PRO A 11 7.54 -6.35 12.68
CA PRO A 11 7.24 -6.40 14.12
C PRO A 11 8.44 -6.07 15.01
N LEU A 12 9.66 -6.03 14.45
CA LEU A 12 10.89 -5.64 15.14
C LEU A 12 11.19 -4.13 15.07
N TYR A 13 10.33 -3.33 14.41
CA TYR A 13 10.58 -1.91 14.17
C TYR A 13 10.04 -1.02 15.30
N ASP A 14 10.91 -0.15 15.82
CA ASP A 14 10.55 0.89 16.79
C ASP A 14 9.77 2.01 16.07
N LYS A 15 8.45 2.07 16.29
CA LYS A 15 7.51 3.01 15.65
C LYS A 15 7.91 4.49 15.75
N LYS A 16 8.82 4.87 16.67
CA LYS A 16 9.13 6.26 16.98
C LYS A 16 10.14 6.96 16.06
N LEU A 17 11.06 6.23 15.41
CA LEU A 17 12.19 6.84 14.67
C LEU A 17 11.96 6.95 13.16
N VAL A 18 11.04 6.14 12.62
CA VAL A 18 10.79 5.98 11.18
C VAL A 18 9.69 6.92 10.67
N ASN A 19 9.02 7.61 11.60
CA ASN A 19 7.72 8.21 11.34
C ASN A 19 7.77 9.46 10.46
N ARG A 20 8.75 10.37 10.62
CA ARG A 20 8.64 11.71 10.01
C ARG A 20 8.64 11.70 8.48
N SER A 21 9.52 10.95 7.82
CA SER A 21 9.57 10.94 6.35
C SER A 21 8.36 10.25 5.72
N LEU A 22 7.83 9.22 6.39
CA LEU A 22 6.61 8.53 5.97
C LEU A 22 5.37 9.39 6.23
N GLU A 23 5.30 10.05 7.40
CA GLU A 23 4.28 11.05 7.74
C GLU A 23 4.26 12.20 6.73
N MET A 24 5.43 12.72 6.34
CA MET A 24 5.53 13.77 5.32
C MET A 24 5.04 13.25 3.96
N LEU A 25 5.48 12.07 3.53
CA LEU A 25 5.01 11.47 2.27
C LEU A 25 3.48 11.30 2.26
N ILE A 26 2.91 10.77 3.34
CA ILE A 26 1.47 10.58 3.47
C ILE A 26 0.76 11.93 3.40
N LYS A 27 1.20 12.91 4.19
CA LYS A 27 0.60 14.24 4.20
C LYS A 27 0.66 14.93 2.82
N ASP A 28 1.81 14.87 2.17
CA ASP A 28 2.01 15.45 0.84
C ASP A 28 1.12 14.77 -0.22
N LEU A 29 0.90 13.45 -0.08
CA LEU A 29 -0.04 12.71 -0.93
C LEU A 29 -1.49 13.10 -0.64
N GLU A 30 -1.90 13.23 0.63
CA GLU A 30 -3.26 13.64 1.00
C GLU A 30 -3.59 15.04 0.45
N GLU A 31 -2.67 16.00 0.63
CA GLU A 31 -2.81 17.36 0.10
C GLU A 31 -2.96 17.36 -1.43
N ARG A 32 -2.23 16.49 -2.13
CA ARG A 32 -2.24 16.42 -3.59
C ARG A 32 -3.41 15.63 -4.16
N LEU A 33 -3.93 14.65 -3.41
CA LEU A 33 -5.09 13.84 -3.78
C LEU A 33 -6.42 14.51 -3.38
N GLU A 34 -6.38 15.49 -2.49
CA GLU A 34 -7.56 16.07 -1.83
C GLU A 34 -8.39 15.00 -1.09
N GLU A 35 -7.72 13.96 -0.59
CA GLU A 35 -8.30 12.80 0.11
C GLU A 35 -7.41 12.37 1.27
N THR A 36 -8.01 11.77 2.30
CA THR A 36 -7.28 11.26 3.46
C THR A 36 -7.04 9.77 3.36
N PHE A 37 -5.88 9.31 3.81
CA PHE A 37 -5.64 7.89 4.04
C PHE A 37 -6.25 7.47 5.38
N ILE A 38 -6.97 6.35 5.40
CA ILE A 38 -7.48 5.75 6.63
C ILE A 38 -6.75 4.44 6.82
N GLU A 39 -6.00 4.34 7.92
CA GLU A 39 -5.40 3.08 8.33
C GLU A 39 -6.49 2.07 8.69
N ILE A 40 -6.38 0.87 8.12
CA ILE A 40 -7.30 -0.25 8.39
C ILE A 40 -6.56 -1.36 9.13
N SER A 41 -7.26 -2.04 10.02
CA SER A 41 -6.76 -3.22 10.71
C SER A 41 -6.81 -4.47 9.82
N GLN A 42 -6.19 -5.56 10.29
CA GLN A 42 -6.16 -6.82 9.54
C GLN A 42 -7.56 -7.42 9.35
N ASP A 43 -8.44 -7.31 10.35
CA ASP A 43 -9.83 -7.77 10.29
C ASP A 43 -10.69 -6.94 9.33
N GLU A 44 -10.26 -5.72 9.01
CA GLU A 44 -10.96 -4.84 8.08
C GLU A 44 -10.57 -5.05 6.61
N ILE A 45 -9.42 -5.69 6.32
CA ILE A 45 -8.91 -5.86 4.94
C ILE A 45 -9.98 -6.38 3.98
N GLY A 46 -10.71 -7.42 4.39
CA GLY A 46 -11.72 -8.07 3.57
C GLY A 46 -12.94 -7.19 3.25
N HIS A 47 -13.15 -6.10 3.99
CA HIS A 47 -14.26 -5.16 3.77
C HIS A 47 -13.99 -4.19 2.61
N TYR A 48 -12.73 -4.08 2.16
CA TYR A 48 -12.33 -3.15 1.12
C TYR A 48 -11.98 -3.87 -0.17
N HIS A 49 -12.53 -3.35 -1.27
CA HIS A 49 -12.16 -3.79 -2.61
C HIS A 49 -10.81 -3.16 -2.99
N SER A 50 -9.73 -3.92 -2.79
CA SER A 50 -8.34 -3.54 -3.07
C SER A 50 -7.84 -2.33 -2.26
N PRO A 51 -7.69 -2.45 -0.92
CA PRO A 51 -7.05 -1.41 -0.13
C PRO A 51 -5.59 -1.22 -0.58
N LEU A 52 -5.07 -0.01 -0.39
CA LEU A 52 -3.67 0.29 -0.67
C LEU A 52 -2.80 -0.39 0.38
N ILE A 53 -1.77 -1.13 -0.05
CA ILE A 53 -0.83 -1.80 0.83
C ILE A 53 0.40 -0.90 0.94
N PHE A 54 0.59 -0.22 2.07
CA PHE A 54 1.77 0.63 2.25
C PHE A 54 2.89 -0.16 2.92
N VAL A 55 3.95 -0.44 2.17
CA VAL A 55 5.15 -1.09 2.69
C VAL A 55 6.04 -0.03 3.30
N ASN A 56 6.14 -0.01 4.62
CA ASN A 56 6.86 1.05 5.34
C ASN A 56 8.30 0.67 5.71
N SER A 57 8.62 -0.62 5.71
CA SER A 57 9.96 -1.14 5.99
C SER A 57 10.20 -2.45 5.25
N GLY A 58 11.48 -2.84 5.15
CA GLY A 58 11.86 -4.21 4.80
C GLY A 58 11.59 -5.21 5.90
N GLY A 59 11.70 -6.50 5.56
CA GLY A 59 11.50 -7.59 6.52
C GLY A 59 10.02 -7.85 6.84
N VAL A 60 9.12 -7.45 5.95
CA VAL A 60 7.66 -7.62 6.07
C VAL A 60 7.11 -8.74 5.18
N GLU A 61 7.94 -9.30 4.30
CA GLU A 61 7.57 -10.23 3.24
C GLU A 61 7.06 -11.55 3.84
N GLY A 62 7.69 -12.01 4.92
CA GLY A 62 7.24 -13.19 5.67
C GLY A 62 5.84 -13.01 6.22
N TYR A 63 5.59 -11.91 6.93
CA TYR A 63 4.28 -11.58 7.46
C TYR A 63 3.24 -11.39 6.35
N PHE A 64 3.59 -10.70 5.26
CA PHE A 64 2.69 -10.53 4.13
C PHE A 64 2.24 -11.87 3.53
N LYS A 65 3.14 -12.86 3.40
CA LYS A 65 2.82 -14.20 2.91
C LYS A 65 1.83 -14.96 3.80
N GLU A 66 1.68 -14.58 5.07
CA GLU A 66 0.68 -15.17 5.97
C GLU A 66 -0.71 -14.56 5.74
N ILE A 67 -0.76 -13.26 5.41
CA ILE A 67 -2.01 -12.50 5.34
C ILE A 67 -2.49 -12.18 3.92
N TYR A 68 -1.71 -12.44 2.86
CA TYR A 68 -2.04 -11.99 1.50
C TYR A 68 -3.43 -12.45 1.01
N ARG A 69 -3.93 -13.59 1.51
CA ARG A 69 -5.25 -14.14 1.15
C ARG A 69 -6.42 -13.35 1.73
N LEU A 70 -6.17 -12.45 2.67
CA LEU A 70 -7.19 -11.53 3.20
C LEU A 70 -7.52 -10.42 2.20
N PHE A 71 -6.60 -10.12 1.28
CA PHE A 71 -6.77 -9.10 0.25
C PHE A 71 -7.45 -9.65 -1.01
N HIS A 72 -8.09 -8.77 -1.76
CA HIS A 72 -8.67 -9.06 -3.07
C HIS A 72 -7.83 -8.45 -4.20
N GLU A 73 -7.67 -9.16 -5.32
CA GLU A 73 -6.96 -8.64 -6.48
C GLU A 73 -7.66 -7.42 -7.12
N PRO A 74 -6.91 -6.45 -7.69
CA PRO A 74 -5.45 -6.37 -7.73
C PRO A 74 -4.83 -5.85 -6.42
N TYR A 75 -3.61 -6.29 -6.13
CA TYR A 75 -2.80 -5.82 -4.99
C TYR A 75 -2.06 -4.54 -5.39
N ILE A 76 -2.39 -3.42 -4.75
CA ILE A 76 -1.75 -2.13 -5.02
C ILE A 76 -0.78 -1.83 -3.89
N ILE A 77 0.51 -1.81 -4.19
CA ILE A 77 1.59 -1.70 -3.21
C ILE A 77 2.22 -0.32 -3.33
N LEU A 78 2.11 0.51 -2.30
CA LEU A 78 2.84 1.77 -2.20
C LEU A 78 4.20 1.50 -1.55
N ALA A 79 5.28 1.97 -2.18
CA ALA A 79 6.64 1.88 -1.66
C ALA A 79 7.28 3.25 -1.51
N SER A 80 8.03 3.46 -0.42
CA SER A 80 8.83 4.67 -0.18
C SER A 80 10.31 4.46 -0.51
N ASP A 81 11.06 5.56 -0.62
CA ASP A 81 12.52 5.55 -0.79
C ASP A 81 13.30 5.14 0.47
N THR A 82 12.61 4.89 1.58
CA THR A 82 13.23 4.70 2.90
C THR A 82 13.00 3.30 3.46
N ASN A 83 13.80 2.93 4.45
CA ASN A 83 13.67 1.70 5.24
C ASN A 83 13.60 0.40 4.42
N ASN A 84 14.24 0.36 3.25
CA ASN A 84 14.22 -0.81 2.36
C ASN A 84 12.80 -1.20 1.87
N SER A 85 11.88 -0.22 1.83
CA SER A 85 10.48 -0.41 1.43
C SER A 85 10.34 -0.91 -0.01
N LEU A 86 11.11 -0.35 -0.95
CA LEU A 86 11.06 -0.76 -2.35
C LEU A 86 11.54 -2.20 -2.56
N ALA A 87 12.63 -2.62 -1.92
CA ALA A 87 13.12 -4.00 -2.04
C ALA A 87 12.08 -5.01 -1.54
N ALA A 88 11.49 -4.74 -0.37
CA ALA A 88 10.41 -5.56 0.18
C ALA A 88 9.19 -5.62 -0.74
N SER A 89 8.83 -4.47 -1.33
CA SER A 89 7.75 -4.39 -2.31
C SER A 89 8.02 -5.24 -3.55
N LEU A 90 9.27 -5.28 -4.04
CA LEU A 90 9.67 -6.12 -5.17
C LEU A 90 9.61 -7.62 -4.83
N GLU A 91 10.00 -8.00 -3.62
CA GLU A 91 9.87 -9.37 -3.12
C GLU A 91 8.40 -9.80 -3.00
N ILE A 92 7.55 -8.94 -2.43
CA ILE A 92 6.11 -9.14 -2.36
C ILE A 92 5.51 -9.27 -3.77
N LEU A 93 5.87 -8.37 -4.70
CA LEU A 93 5.41 -8.42 -6.08
C LEU A 93 5.81 -9.73 -6.77
N THR A 94 7.04 -10.18 -6.54
CA THR A 94 7.55 -11.44 -7.09
C THR A 94 6.77 -12.63 -6.55
N PHE A 95 6.51 -12.65 -5.23
CA PHE A 95 5.68 -13.67 -4.60
C PHE A 95 4.26 -13.70 -5.19
N LEU A 96 3.58 -12.55 -5.28
CA LEU A 96 2.23 -12.45 -5.83
C LEU A 96 2.16 -12.93 -7.28
N LYS A 97 3.16 -12.55 -8.11
CA LYS A 97 3.29 -13.04 -9.49
C LYS A 97 3.47 -14.55 -9.56
N GLN A 98 4.24 -15.16 -8.66
CA GLN A 98 4.38 -16.61 -8.59
C GLN A 98 3.07 -17.32 -8.22
N GLN A 99 2.17 -16.66 -7.49
CA GLN A 99 0.82 -17.16 -7.21
C GLN A 99 -0.18 -16.90 -8.36
N GLY A 100 0.24 -16.26 -9.45
CA GLY A 100 -0.65 -15.86 -10.55
C GLY A 100 -1.56 -14.67 -10.23
N LEU A 101 -1.27 -13.91 -9.18
CA LEU A 101 -2.08 -12.78 -8.73
C LEU A 101 -1.66 -11.47 -9.40
N LYS A 102 -2.64 -10.60 -9.66
CA LYS A 102 -2.40 -9.27 -10.24
C LYS A 102 -1.94 -8.30 -9.16
N ALA A 103 -0.77 -7.70 -9.36
CA ALA A 103 -0.20 -6.74 -8.40
C ALA A 103 0.59 -5.64 -9.12
N GLU A 104 0.62 -4.46 -8.52
CA GLU A 104 1.38 -3.30 -8.99
C GLU A 104 2.10 -2.63 -7.83
N ILE A 105 3.35 -2.21 -8.06
CA ILE A 105 4.08 -1.30 -7.16
C ILE A 105 3.94 0.13 -7.70
N ILE A 106 3.50 1.04 -6.83
CA ILE A 106 3.51 2.47 -7.04
C ILE A 106 4.69 3.05 -6.26
N HIS A 107 5.63 3.64 -7.00
CA HIS A 107 6.86 4.23 -6.46
C HIS A 107 7.40 5.26 -7.45
N GLY A 108 8.02 6.33 -6.95
CA GLY A 108 8.56 7.42 -7.75
C GLY A 108 8.28 8.77 -7.12
N ASP A 109 8.31 9.83 -7.93
CA ASP A 109 8.02 11.18 -7.44
C ASP A 109 6.55 11.33 -7.00
N LEU A 110 6.33 12.30 -6.12
CA LEU A 110 5.02 12.56 -5.52
C LEU A 110 3.91 12.78 -6.56
N SER A 111 4.21 13.42 -7.70
CA SER A 111 3.20 13.69 -8.74
C SER A 111 2.79 12.41 -9.46
N TYR A 112 3.77 11.57 -9.80
CA TYR A 112 3.51 10.26 -10.39
C TYR A 112 2.70 9.38 -9.44
N VAL A 113 3.11 9.27 -8.18
CA VAL A 113 2.44 8.44 -7.16
C VAL A 113 0.98 8.88 -6.99
N ALA A 114 0.73 10.18 -6.79
CA ALA A 114 -0.63 10.71 -6.65
C ALA A 114 -1.49 10.46 -7.91
N SER A 115 -0.93 10.71 -9.10
CA SER A 115 -1.63 10.43 -10.37
C SER A 115 -2.00 8.96 -10.49
N ARG A 116 -1.12 8.04 -10.06
CA ARG A 116 -1.37 6.61 -10.18
C ARG A 116 -2.41 6.10 -9.17
N ILE A 117 -2.38 6.60 -7.93
CA ILE A 117 -3.43 6.34 -6.94
C ILE A 117 -4.79 6.81 -7.46
N ASN A 118 -4.88 8.02 -8.01
CA ASN A 118 -6.11 8.55 -8.60
C ASN A 118 -6.63 7.68 -9.77
N ALA A 119 -5.74 7.19 -10.63
CA ALA A 119 -6.13 6.27 -11.70
C ALA A 119 -6.74 4.97 -11.13
N TRP A 120 -6.15 4.42 -10.08
CA TRP A 120 -6.65 3.22 -9.41
C TRP A 120 -8.00 3.42 -8.75
N GLN A 121 -8.22 4.54 -8.06
CA GLN A 121 -9.52 4.84 -7.46
C GLN A 121 -10.64 4.88 -8.49
N LYS A 122 -10.39 5.48 -9.67
CA LYS A 122 -11.37 5.53 -10.77
C LYS A 122 -11.72 4.13 -11.28
N VAL A 123 -10.73 3.24 -11.40
CA VAL A 123 -10.94 1.85 -11.80
C VAL A 123 -11.77 1.10 -10.75
N THR A 124 -11.45 1.26 -9.47
CA THR A 124 -12.18 0.61 -8.36
C THR A 124 -13.61 1.13 -8.25
N ALA A 125 -13.82 2.44 -8.41
CA ALA A 125 -15.15 3.05 -8.41
C ALA A 125 -16.03 2.55 -9.57
N ALA A 126 -15.44 2.32 -10.74
CA ALA A 126 -16.14 1.73 -11.88
C ALA A 126 -16.55 0.27 -11.60
N LYS A 127 -15.68 -0.53 -10.98
CA LYS A 127 -15.99 -1.93 -10.60
C LYS A 127 -17.09 -2.04 -9.56
N LYS A 128 -17.18 -1.11 -8.60
CA LYS A 128 -18.27 -1.08 -7.60
C LYS A 128 -19.66 -0.80 -8.19
N ARG A 129 -19.73 -0.29 -9.42
CA ARG A 129 -20.99 0.08 -10.10
C ARG A 129 -21.52 -1.02 -11.04
N LEU A 130 -20.74 -2.08 -11.27
CA LEU A 130 -21.11 -3.25 -12.07
C LEU A 130 -21.56 -4.38 -11.15
#